data_AF-A0A508T1Z8-F1
#
_entry.id   AF-A0A508T1Z8-F1
#
_cell.length_a   1.000
_cell.length_b   1.000
_cell.length_c   1.000
_cell.angle_alpha   90.00
_cell.angle_beta   90.00
_cell.angle_gamma   90.00
#
_symmetry.space_group_name_H-M   'P 1'
#
loop_
_entity.id
_entity.type
_entity.pdbx_description
1 polymer ?
#
loop_
_entity_poly.entity_id
_entity_poly.type
_entity_poly.pdbx_seq_one_letter_code
_entity_poly.pdbx_strand_id
1 'polypeptide(L)'
;MEIGLRGGPPAFGIGAVLRRHAKALAVGLVAPALCASLLIALEPPSKPFLDRNSFLLSSAGFRVQVANDAAGKKALDALPPHRFVIHRNGGDVRYLYAEPQHCVCIFIGTAANYQDYRDIVGRSITQPDDVAPDYKTQASALLYGDPYDWDSLHQPDSMAEYLRTYY
;
A
#
# COMPACT_ATOMS: atom_id res chain seq x y z
N MET A 1 -29.49 -57.99 -40.41
CA MET A 1 -30.07 -58.33 -41.71
C MET A 1 -29.94 -57.08 -42.55
N GLU A 2 -28.77 -56.96 -43.19
CA GLU A 2 -28.61 -57.02 -44.66
C GLU A 2 -29.10 -55.67 -45.26
N ILE A 3 -28.35 -54.91 -46.06
CA ILE A 3 -27.50 -55.29 -47.19
C ILE A 3 -26.53 -54.12 -47.43
N GLY A 4 -25.27 -54.43 -47.75
CA GLY A 4 -24.28 -53.44 -48.17
C GLY A 4 -24.31 -53.13 -49.67
N LEU A 5 -23.21 -52.47 -50.09
CA LEU A 5 -22.59 -52.48 -51.41
C LEU A 5 -22.79 -51.27 -52.34
N ARG A 6 -21.61 -50.93 -52.90
CA ARG A 6 -21.28 -50.31 -54.19
C ARG A 6 -21.01 -48.81 -54.20
N GLY A 7 -19.78 -48.50 -54.61
CA GLY A 7 -19.28 -47.16 -54.87
C GLY A 7 -19.03 -46.85 -56.34
N GLY A 8 -18.67 -45.57 -56.55
CA GLY A 8 -17.94 -44.96 -57.69
C GLY A 8 -18.77 -44.54 -58.91
N PRO A 9 -18.32 -43.58 -59.76
CA PRO A 9 -17.07 -42.78 -59.71
C PRO A 9 -17.30 -41.27 -60.10
N PRO A 10 -16.37 -40.51 -60.76
CA PRO A 10 -15.78 -39.28 -60.19
C PRO A 10 -16.05 -38.00 -61.00
N ALA A 11 -15.57 -36.83 -60.53
CA ALA A 11 -14.74 -35.87 -61.29
C ALA A 11 -14.89 -34.41 -60.83
N PHE A 12 -13.74 -33.85 -60.46
CA PHE A 12 -13.18 -32.52 -60.78
C PHE A 12 -14.10 -31.36 -61.17
N GLY A 13 -13.94 -30.26 -60.43
CA GLY A 13 -14.30 -28.91 -60.84
C GLY A 13 -13.57 -27.86 -59.99
N ILE A 14 -12.28 -27.67 -60.26
CA ILE A 14 -11.49 -26.54 -59.73
C ILE A 14 -11.93 -25.31 -60.51
N GLY A 15 -12.56 -24.35 -59.84
CA GLY A 15 -13.01 -23.09 -60.44
C GLY A 15 -12.97 -21.98 -59.42
N ALA A 16 -11.78 -21.48 -59.13
CA ALA A 16 -11.60 -20.25 -58.39
C ALA A 16 -11.95 -19.06 -59.31
N VAL A 17 -13.00 -18.30 -58.98
CA VAL A 17 -13.08 -16.90 -59.39
C VAL A 17 -13.45 -16.07 -58.16
N LEU A 18 -12.40 -15.48 -57.61
CA LEU A 18 -12.40 -14.39 -56.65
C LEU A 18 -13.16 -13.17 -57.20
N ARG A 19 -14.02 -12.56 -56.38
CA ARG A 19 -14.30 -11.10 -56.27
C ARG A 19 -15.48 -10.90 -55.29
N ARG A 20 -15.22 -10.85 -53.98
CA ARG A 20 -14.93 -9.67 -53.16
C ARG A 20 -16.03 -8.58 -53.15
N HIS A 21 -16.66 -8.50 -51.98
CA HIS A 21 -17.26 -7.34 -51.30
C HIS A 21 -18.62 -6.83 -51.78
N ALA A 22 -19.65 -7.14 -50.98
CA ALA A 22 -20.31 -6.16 -50.10
C ALA A 22 -21.50 -6.85 -49.41
N LYS A 23 -21.36 -7.22 -48.13
CA LYS A 23 -22.54 -7.47 -47.30
C LYS A 23 -22.57 -6.38 -46.24
N ALA A 24 -23.55 -5.51 -46.43
CA ALA A 24 -23.88 -4.35 -45.63
C ALA A 24 -24.01 -4.71 -44.15
N LEU A 25 -23.59 -3.77 -43.29
CA LEU A 25 -23.86 -3.79 -41.87
C LEU A 25 -25.37 -3.89 -41.63
N ALA A 26 -25.81 -5.00 -41.05
CA ALA A 26 -27.09 -5.07 -40.37
C ALA A 26 -26.83 -4.90 -38.88
N VAL A 27 -27.08 -3.69 -38.41
CA VAL A 27 -27.16 -3.34 -36.99
C VAL A 27 -28.36 -4.09 -36.39
N GLY A 28 -28.09 -5.06 -35.53
CA GLY A 28 -29.10 -5.82 -34.78
C GLY A 28 -28.74 -5.78 -33.30
N LEU A 29 -29.41 -4.88 -32.58
CA LEU A 29 -29.29 -4.57 -31.16
C LEU A 29 -29.78 -5.74 -30.28
N VAL A 30 -28.86 -6.47 -29.64
CA VAL A 30 -29.15 -7.30 -28.45
C VAL A 30 -28.14 -6.94 -27.37
N ALA A 31 -28.63 -6.35 -26.29
CA ALA A 31 -27.89 -5.63 -25.27
C ALA A 31 -26.90 -6.50 -24.46
N PRO A 32 -25.61 -6.11 -24.32
CA PRO A 32 -24.78 -6.56 -23.21
C PRO A 32 -24.88 -5.50 -22.09
N ALA A 33 -26.02 -5.44 -21.39
CA ALA A 33 -26.24 -4.50 -20.29
C ALA A 33 -25.86 -5.10 -18.91
N LEU A 34 -24.71 -5.76 -18.80
CA LEU A 34 -24.25 -6.41 -17.55
C LEU A 34 -22.79 -6.12 -17.16
N CYS A 35 -22.08 -5.21 -17.84
CA CYS A 35 -20.67 -4.91 -17.55
C CYS A 35 -20.41 -3.56 -16.83
N ALA A 36 -21.44 -2.87 -16.31
CA ALA A 36 -21.28 -1.46 -15.90
C ALA A 36 -20.91 -1.18 -14.42
N SER A 37 -20.62 -2.18 -13.58
CA SER A 37 -20.50 -1.94 -12.12
C SER A 37 -19.29 -2.58 -11.46
N LEU A 38 -18.07 -2.26 -11.90
CA LEU A 38 -16.82 -2.56 -11.18
C LEU A 38 -15.93 -1.31 -11.02
N LEU A 39 -16.53 -0.13 -10.83
CA LEU A 39 -15.81 0.98 -10.22
C LEU A 39 -15.68 0.70 -8.73
N ILE A 40 -14.65 -0.06 -8.34
CA ILE A 40 -14.22 -0.16 -6.95
C ILE A 40 -13.74 1.24 -6.57
N ALA A 41 -14.57 1.99 -5.85
CA ALA A 41 -14.14 3.25 -5.25
C ALA A 41 -13.05 2.94 -4.23
N LEU A 42 -11.83 3.43 -4.48
CA LEU A 42 -10.81 3.48 -3.45
C LEU A 42 -11.21 4.60 -2.48
N GLU A 43 -12.01 4.27 -1.47
CA GLU A 43 -12.27 5.20 -0.38
C GLU A 43 -10.97 5.42 0.41
N PRO A 44 -10.60 6.67 0.70
CA PRO A 44 -9.43 6.95 1.53
C PRO A 44 -9.64 6.35 2.93
N PRO A 45 -8.59 5.81 3.56
CA PRO A 45 -8.69 5.30 4.92
C PRO A 45 -9.18 6.38 5.89
N SER A 46 -9.92 5.98 6.91
CA SER A 46 -10.41 6.93 7.94
C SER A 46 -9.27 7.62 8.70
N LYS A 47 -9.51 8.84 9.18
CA LYS A 47 -8.53 9.59 9.98
C LYS A 47 -8.01 8.80 11.21
N PRO A 48 -8.85 8.13 12.03
CA PRO A 48 -8.35 7.34 13.15
C PRO A 48 -7.42 6.20 12.73
N PHE A 49 -7.70 5.58 11.58
CA PHE A 49 -6.81 4.55 11.02
C PHE A 49 -5.45 5.15 10.64
N LEU A 50 -5.45 6.32 9.99
CA LEU A 50 -4.22 7.01 9.58
C LEU A 50 -3.40 7.50 10.77
N ASP A 51 -4.06 8.03 11.81
CA ASP A 51 -3.40 8.47 13.03
C ASP A 51 -2.75 7.27 13.76
N ARG A 52 -3.50 6.16 13.91
CA ARG A 52 -2.96 4.91 14.46
C ARG A 52 -1.78 4.41 13.62
N ASN A 53 -1.92 4.35 12.31
CA ASN A 53 -0.87 3.85 11.44
C ASN A 53 0.39 4.73 11.49
N SER A 54 0.23 6.05 11.57
CA SER A 54 1.33 7.01 11.72
C SER A 54 2.10 6.78 13.03
N PHE A 55 1.38 6.48 14.12
CA PHE A 55 1.98 6.08 15.38
C PHE A 55 2.77 4.77 15.25
N LEU A 56 2.18 3.72 14.65
CA LEU A 56 2.84 2.42 14.47
C LEU A 56 4.07 2.50 13.55
N LEU A 57 4.03 3.34 12.51
CA LEU A 57 5.19 3.60 11.66
C LEU A 57 6.32 4.25 12.47
N SER A 58 5.98 5.26 13.28
CA SER A 58 6.96 5.97 14.10
C SER A 58 7.56 5.07 15.18
N SER A 59 6.75 4.23 15.83
CA SER A 59 7.22 3.26 16.84
C SER A 59 8.09 2.16 16.24
N ALA A 60 7.86 1.77 14.99
CA ALA A 60 8.75 0.91 14.21
C ALA A 60 10.05 1.60 13.76
N GLY A 61 10.24 2.89 14.09
CA GLY A 61 11.45 3.65 13.81
C GLY A 61 11.47 4.36 12.45
N PHE A 62 10.36 4.41 11.70
CA PHE A 62 10.28 5.25 10.51
C PHE A 62 10.47 6.73 10.88
N ARG A 63 11.18 7.47 10.02
CA ARG A 63 11.33 8.92 10.16
C ARG A 63 10.26 9.63 9.34
N VAL A 64 9.59 10.60 9.94
CA VAL A 64 8.59 11.43 9.28
C VAL A 64 9.25 12.65 8.64
N GLN A 65 8.93 12.92 7.39
CA GLN A 65 9.35 14.12 6.67
C GLN A 65 8.11 14.85 6.15
N VAL A 66 7.90 16.08 6.60
CA VAL A 66 6.77 16.92 6.17
C VAL A 66 7.08 17.53 4.80
N ALA A 67 6.09 17.51 3.90
CA ALA A 67 6.14 18.12 2.57
C ALA A 67 5.66 19.59 2.63
N ASN A 68 6.45 20.46 3.26
CA ASN A 68 6.06 21.85 3.53
C ASN A 68 6.18 22.79 2.32
N ASP A 69 7.03 22.48 1.32
CA ASP A 69 7.19 23.26 0.10
C ASP A 69 6.53 22.61 -1.15
N ALA A 70 6.59 23.30 -2.29
CA ALA A 70 5.99 22.81 -3.55
C ALA A 70 6.71 21.58 -4.12
N ALA A 71 8.02 21.48 -3.93
CA ALA A 71 8.81 20.35 -4.42
C ALA A 71 8.50 19.08 -3.61
N GLY A 72 8.41 19.20 -2.29
CA GLY A 72 8.01 18.15 -1.37
C GLY A 72 6.58 17.68 -1.63
N LYS A 73 5.63 18.59 -1.86
CA LYS A 73 4.26 18.20 -2.22
C LYS A 73 4.21 17.43 -3.53
N LYS A 74 4.92 17.92 -4.56
CA LYS A 74 5.03 17.22 -5.85
C LYS A 74 5.65 15.83 -5.69
N ALA A 75 6.67 15.68 -4.86
CA ALA A 75 7.31 14.39 -4.59
C ALA A 75 6.36 13.45 -3.81
N LEU A 76 5.60 13.98 -2.86
CA LEU A 76 4.61 13.23 -2.09
C LEU A 76 3.47 12.74 -2.99
N ASP A 77 2.96 13.60 -3.87
CA ASP A 77 1.89 13.29 -4.82
C ASP A 77 2.30 12.28 -5.90
N ALA A 78 3.61 12.13 -6.14
CA ALA A 78 4.16 11.12 -7.05
C ALA A 78 4.12 9.70 -6.45
N LEU A 79 3.88 9.57 -5.14
CA LEU A 79 3.77 8.28 -4.47
C LEU A 79 2.30 7.85 -4.35
N PRO A 80 1.99 6.55 -4.47
CA PRO A 80 0.68 6.05 -4.14
C PRO A 80 0.32 6.39 -2.67
N PRO A 81 -0.84 7.00 -2.41
CA PRO A 81 -1.25 7.35 -1.06
C PRO A 81 -1.45 6.10 -0.22
N HIS A 82 -1.02 6.16 1.04
CA HIS A 82 -1.28 5.17 2.08
C HIS A 82 -0.82 3.75 1.71
N ARG A 83 0.26 3.64 0.95
CA ARG A 83 0.87 2.37 0.52
C ARG A 83 2.38 2.44 0.66
N PHE A 84 2.99 1.29 0.90
CA PHE A 84 4.44 1.16 0.90
C PHE A 84 4.99 1.14 -0.53
N VAL A 85 6.00 1.96 -0.76
CA VAL A 85 6.85 1.93 -1.95
C VAL A 85 8.26 1.57 -1.53
N ILE A 86 8.88 0.65 -2.26
CA ILE A 86 10.28 0.28 -2.05
C ILE A 86 11.12 1.08 -3.04
N HIS A 87 11.93 1.99 -2.53
CA HIS A 87 12.89 2.75 -3.31
C HIS A 87 14.28 2.11 -3.18
N ARG A 88 14.95 1.86 -4.30
CA ARG A 88 16.29 1.27 -4.35
C ARG A 88 17.24 2.26 -5.01
N ASN A 89 18.26 2.72 -4.30
CA ASN A 89 19.28 3.61 -4.85
C ASN A 89 20.68 3.17 -4.38
N GLY A 90 21.57 2.83 -5.31
CA GLY A 90 22.98 2.59 -5.00
C GLY A 90 23.30 1.47 -4.01
N GLY A 91 22.37 0.55 -3.76
CA GLY A 91 22.49 -0.51 -2.73
C GLY A 91 21.65 -0.26 -1.48
N ASP A 92 21.21 0.98 -1.25
CA ASP A 92 20.31 1.32 -0.16
C ASP A 92 18.85 1.06 -0.54
N VAL A 93 18.15 0.31 0.32
CA VAL A 93 16.72 0.03 0.19
C VAL A 93 15.96 0.86 1.24
N ARG A 94 15.03 1.70 0.77
CA ARG A 94 14.16 2.52 1.60
C ARG A 94 12.70 2.15 1.40
N TYR A 95 11.97 2.06 2.50
CA TYR A 95 10.52 1.87 2.53
C TYR A 95 9.88 3.23 2.75
N LEU A 96 9.04 3.63 1.81
CA LEU A 96 8.37 4.92 1.78
C LEU A 96 6.88 4.70 1.97
N TYR A 97 6.24 5.49 2.82
CA TYR A 97 4.79 5.50 3.01
C TYR A 97 4.28 6.94 3.00
N ALA A 98 3.42 7.27 2.04
CA ALA A 98 2.91 8.62 1.84
C ALA A 98 1.57 8.84 2.55
N GLU A 99 1.45 9.95 3.29
CA GLU A 99 0.20 10.44 3.87
C GLU A 99 -0.04 11.88 3.34
N PRO A 100 -0.75 12.03 2.20
CA PRO A 100 -0.92 13.34 1.57
C PRO A 100 -2.08 14.18 2.11
N GLN A 101 -2.93 13.65 2.99
CA GLN A 101 -4.20 14.29 3.34
C GLN A 101 -4.15 15.05 4.68
N HIS A 102 -3.63 14.43 5.74
CA HIS A 102 -3.74 14.94 7.11
C HIS A 102 -2.42 15.50 7.62
N CYS A 103 -1.36 14.70 7.54
CA CYS A 103 0.01 15.02 7.92
C CYS A 103 0.75 15.75 6.79
N VAL A 104 0.37 15.48 5.53
CA VAL A 104 1.06 15.98 4.34
C VAL A 104 2.56 15.65 4.43
N CYS A 105 2.85 14.37 4.63
CA CYS A 105 4.17 13.88 4.96
C CYS A 105 4.46 12.50 4.39
N ILE A 106 5.73 12.13 4.39
CA ILE A 106 6.23 10.81 4.00
C ILE A 106 6.96 10.18 5.20
N PHE A 107 6.69 8.90 5.44
CA PHE A 107 7.45 8.08 6.38
C PHE A 107 8.52 7.30 5.62
N ILE A 108 9.77 7.40 6.08
CA ILE A 108 10.94 6.82 5.43
C ILE A 108 11.63 5.87 6.42
N GLY A 109 11.77 4.61 6.05
CA GLY A 109 12.36 3.58 6.89
C GLY A 109 13.32 2.66 6.14
N THR A 110 14.08 1.89 6.90
CA THR A 110 14.92 0.78 6.40
C THR A 110 14.10 -0.51 6.26
N ALA A 111 14.73 -1.57 5.76
CA ALA A 111 14.11 -2.90 5.77
C ALA A 111 13.82 -3.41 7.20
N ALA A 112 14.69 -3.11 8.17
CA ALA A 112 14.46 -3.47 9.57
C ALA A 112 13.23 -2.75 10.13
N ASN A 113 13.07 -1.44 9.89
CA ASN A 113 11.88 -0.71 10.33
C ASN A 113 10.60 -1.28 9.71
N TYR A 114 10.64 -1.69 8.44
CA TYR A 114 9.49 -2.33 7.80
C TYR A 114 9.15 -3.68 8.45
N GLN A 115 10.15 -4.48 8.80
CA GLN A 115 9.97 -5.73 9.55
C GLN A 115 9.30 -5.45 10.92
N ASP A 116 9.82 -4.49 11.68
CA ASP A 116 9.29 -4.11 12.99
C ASP A 116 7.83 -3.62 12.88
N TYR A 117 7.51 -2.82 11.86
CA TYR A 117 6.14 -2.40 11.58
C TYR A 117 5.22 -3.60 11.32
N ARG A 118 5.66 -4.56 10.51
CA ARG A 118 4.89 -5.78 10.22
C ARG A 118 4.68 -6.62 11.47
N ASP A 119 5.67 -6.70 12.35
CA ASP A 119 5.58 -7.40 13.62
C ASP A 119 4.60 -6.70 14.58
N ILE A 120 4.65 -5.38 14.66
CA ILE A 120 3.75 -4.56 15.48
C ILE A 120 2.29 -4.72 15.01
N VAL A 121 2.05 -4.64 13.70
CA VAL A 121 0.70 -4.76 13.12
C VAL A 121 0.17 -6.20 13.18
N GLY A 122 1.07 -7.19 13.04
CA GLY A 122 0.72 -8.61 13.08
C GLY A 122 0.44 -9.11 14.50
N ARG A 123 0.98 -8.46 15.53
CA ARG A 123 0.63 -8.72 16.92
C ARG A 123 -0.69 -8.04 17.24
N SER A 124 -1.62 -8.78 17.87
CA SER A 124 -2.68 -8.14 18.65
C SER A 124 -2.04 -7.57 19.89
N ILE A 125 -1.41 -6.40 19.77
CA ILE A 125 -0.93 -5.68 20.93
C ILE A 125 -2.20 -5.16 21.61
N THR A 126 -2.66 -5.86 22.65
CA THR A 126 -3.55 -5.28 23.65
C THR A 126 -2.81 -4.05 24.15
N GLN A 127 -3.27 -2.87 23.76
CA GLN A 127 -2.65 -1.69 24.31
C GLN A 127 -2.83 -1.75 25.83
N PRO A 128 -1.85 -1.28 26.63
CA PRO A 128 -1.95 -1.30 28.09
C PRO A 128 -3.14 -0.49 28.66
N ASP A 129 -3.98 0.16 27.83
CA ASP A 129 -5.16 0.93 28.24
C ASP A 129 -6.23 0.12 28.98
N ASP A 130 -6.15 -1.22 29.01
CA ASP A 130 -6.91 -2.07 29.95
C ASP A 130 -6.32 -2.01 31.37
N VAL A 131 -6.05 -0.79 31.85
CA VAL A 131 -5.78 -0.51 33.26
C VAL A 131 -7.12 -0.29 33.96
N ALA A 132 -7.32 -0.97 35.09
CA ALA A 132 -8.46 -0.71 35.95
C ALA A 132 -8.54 0.81 36.26
N PRO A 133 -9.74 1.42 36.30
CA PRO A 133 -9.90 2.87 36.45
C PRO A 133 -9.42 3.39 37.81
N ASP A 134 -8.94 2.53 38.70
CA ASP A 134 -8.33 2.94 39.94
C ASP A 134 -6.96 3.59 39.70
N TYR A 135 -6.72 4.69 40.41
CA TYR A 135 -5.50 5.48 40.26
C TYR A 135 -4.22 4.67 40.61
N LYS A 136 -4.32 3.59 41.39
CA LYS A 136 -3.14 2.77 41.75
C LYS A 136 -2.71 1.92 40.58
N THR A 137 -3.64 1.26 39.89
CA THR A 137 -3.34 0.50 38.68
C THR A 137 -2.79 1.39 37.58
N GLN A 138 -3.37 2.57 37.38
CA GLN A 138 -2.85 3.56 36.41
C GLN A 138 -1.44 4.05 36.79
N ALA A 139 -1.22 4.41 38.07
CA ALA A 139 0.11 4.80 38.54
C ALA A 139 1.12 3.64 38.42
N SER A 140 0.72 2.42 38.75
CA SER A 140 1.57 1.24 38.62
C SER A 140 1.92 0.92 37.17
N ALA A 141 1.03 1.11 36.20
CA ALA A 141 1.35 0.94 34.77
C ALA A 141 2.42 1.94 34.30
N LEU A 142 2.37 3.19 34.79
CA LEU A 142 3.41 4.20 34.54
C LEU A 142 4.73 3.88 35.25
N LEU A 143 4.69 3.13 36.35
CA LEU A 143 5.85 2.72 37.14
C LEU A 143 6.43 1.37 36.72
N TYR A 144 5.69 0.55 35.96
CA TYR A 144 6.08 -0.80 35.54
C TYR A 144 6.81 -0.83 34.19
N GLY A 145 6.62 0.19 33.35
CA GLY A 145 7.63 0.51 32.34
C GLY A 145 8.83 1.07 33.08
N ASP A 146 10.03 0.55 32.83
CA ASP A 146 11.27 0.98 33.48
C ASP A 146 11.23 2.49 33.77
N PRO A 147 11.33 2.90 35.05
CA PRO A 147 11.28 4.31 35.39
C PRO A 147 12.46 4.94 34.69
N TYR A 148 12.18 5.67 33.61
CA TYR A 148 13.05 6.65 32.97
C TYR A 148 14.52 6.35 33.21
N ASP A 149 15.17 5.62 32.28
CA ASP A 149 16.62 5.50 32.30
C ASP A 149 17.21 6.91 32.46
N TRP A 150 17.74 7.18 33.65
CA TRP A 150 18.18 8.50 34.08
C TRP A 150 19.45 8.91 33.32
N ASP A 151 20.09 7.96 32.63
CA ASP A 151 21.14 8.22 31.64
C ASP A 151 20.58 8.89 30.37
N SER A 152 19.29 8.72 30.05
CA SER A 152 18.64 9.37 28.91
C SER A 152 18.21 10.83 29.19
N LEU A 153 18.22 11.28 30.45
CA LEU A 153 18.01 12.70 30.81
C LEU A 153 19.26 13.56 30.62
N HIS A 154 20.41 12.94 30.32
CA HIS A 154 21.63 13.63 29.90
C HIS A 154 21.78 13.67 28.38
N GLN A 155 20.74 13.29 27.63
CA GLN A 155 20.73 13.45 26.19
C GLN A 155 20.67 14.94 25.89
N PRO A 156 21.59 15.47 25.06
CA PRO A 156 21.79 16.91 24.99
C PRO A 156 20.51 17.64 24.62
N ASP A 157 20.21 18.68 25.41
CA ASP A 157 19.03 19.53 25.27
C ASP A 157 18.97 20.30 23.92
N SER A 158 19.96 20.11 23.04
CA SER A 158 19.98 20.74 21.72
C SER A 158 20.58 19.86 20.60
N MET A 159 20.02 20.01 19.40
CA MET A 159 20.48 19.37 18.16
C MET A 159 21.96 19.63 17.85
N ALA A 160 22.52 20.76 18.30
CA ALA A 160 23.92 21.11 18.09
C ALA A 160 24.88 20.11 18.74
N GLU A 161 24.47 19.49 19.84
CA GLU A 161 25.32 18.57 20.60
C GLU A 161 25.10 17.10 20.19
N TYR A 162 23.91 16.74 19.71
CA TYR A 162 23.70 15.49 18.95
C TYR A 162 24.55 15.44 17.67
N LEU A 163 24.70 16.58 16.98
CA LEU A 163 25.46 16.65 15.72
C LEU A 163 26.99 16.64 15.90
N ARG A 164 27.50 16.93 17.10
CA ARG A 164 28.94 16.80 17.44
C ARG A 164 29.43 15.36 17.56
N THR A 165 28.52 14.40 17.67
CA THR A 165 28.90 12.98 17.73
C THR A 165 29.05 12.37 16.34
N TYR A 166 28.60 13.08 15.29
CA TYR A 166 28.62 12.63 13.90
C TYR A 166 29.56 13.45 12.99
N TYR A 167 30.20 14.49 13.51
CA TYR A 167 31.21 15.34 12.86
C TYR A 167 32.32 15.71 13.84
#